data_AF-A0A383CQQ9-F1
#
_entry.id   AF-A0A383CQQ9-F1
#
_cell.length_a   1.000
_cell.length_b   1.000
_cell.length_c   1.000
_cell.angle_alpha   90.00
_cell.angle_beta   90.00
_cell.angle_gamma   90.00
#
_symmetry.space_group_name_H-M   'P 1'
#
loop_
_entity.id
_entity.type
_entity.pdbx_description
1 polymer ?
#
loop_
_entity_poly.entity_id
_entity_poly.type
_entity_poly.pdbx_seq_one_letter_code
_entity_poly.pdbx_strand_id
1 'polypeptide(L)' 'EKMSEILIRISEHKFVPLVSLLVKEEGRLGIVVTFLAVMELMKDSLIEIVQTDPFGPIHLKSRS' A
#
# COMPACT_ATOMS: atom_id res chain seq x y z
N GLU A 1 13.47 -2.75 3.82
CA GLU A 1 12.94 -1.69 4.72
C GLU A 1 11.51 -1.30 4.37
N LYS A 2 11.21 -0.61 3.26
CA LYS A 2 9.85 -0.11 2.97
C LYS A 2 8.78 -1.22 2.87
N MET A 3 9.03 -2.31 2.14
CA MET A 3 8.06 -3.41 2.01
C MET A 3 7.73 -4.08 3.35
N SER A 4 8.74 -4.31 4.20
CA SER A 4 8.55 -4.87 5.53
C SER A 4 7.71 -3.95 6.43
N GLU A 5 7.98 -2.64 6.39
CA GLU A 5 7.20 -1.64 7.13
C GLU A 5 5.73 -1.59 6.66
N ILE A 6 5.51 -1.65 5.35
CA ILE A 6 4.16 -1.71 4.76
C ILE A 6 3.42 -2.97 5.23
N LEU A 7 4.06 -4.14 5.19
CA LEU A 7 3.46 -5.40 5.65
C LEU A 7 3.09 -5.37 7.14
N ILE A 8 3.95 -4.80 8.00
CA ILE A 8 3.65 -4.65 9.44
C ILE A 8 2.41 -3.77 9.64
N ARG A 9 2.33 -2.62 8.97
CA ARG A 9 1.14 -1.75 9.06
C ARG A 9 -0.13 -2.41 8.55
N ILE A 10 -0.04 -3.22 7.51
CA ILE A 10 -1.19 -3.90 6.90
C ILE A 10 -1.62 -5.11 7.73
N SER A 11 -0.71 -5.81 8.42
CA SER A 11 -1.07 -6.97 9.26
C SER A 11 -1.81 -6.57 10.55
N GLU A 12 -1.56 -5.37 11.07
CA GLU A 12 -2.22 -4.84 12.27
C GLU A 12 -3.66 -4.33 12.01
N HIS A 13 -4.05 -4.17 10.76
CA HIS A 13 -5.30 -3.51 10.36
C HIS A 13 -6.06 -4.29 9.29
N LYS A 14 -7.40 -4.33 9.37
CA LYS A 14 -8.22 -5.00 8.33
C LYS A 14 -8.13 -4.30 6.97
N PHE A 15 -8.05 -2.97 6.97
CA PHE A 15 -7.94 -2.14 5.78
C PHE A 15 -7.07 -0.92 6.08
N VAL A 16 -6.09 -0.66 5.21
CA VAL A 16 -5.18 0.47 5.32
C VAL A 16 -5.31 1.35 4.08
N PRO A 17 -5.68 2.63 4.19
CA PRO A 17 -5.65 3.55 3.06
C PRO A 17 -4.22 3.72 2.54
N LEU A 18 -3.99 3.61 1.22
CA LEU A 18 -2.66 3.79 0.63
C LEU A 18 -2.05 5.14 1.04
N VAL A 19 -2.88 6.18 1.13
CA VAL A 19 -2.46 7.54 1.48
C VAL A 19 -1.84 7.64 2.88
N SER A 20 -2.17 6.73 3.81
CA SER A 20 -1.57 6.73 5.15
C SER A 20 -0.17 6.10 5.18
N LEU A 21 0.27 5.49 4.08
CA LEU A 21 1.62 4.96 3.90
C LEU A 21 2.57 5.98 3.23
N LEU A 22 2.02 7.11 2.77
CA LEU A 22 2.78 8.15 2.09
C LEU A 22 3.45 9.07 3.10
N VAL A 23 4.71 9.41 2.82
CA VAL A 23 5.50 10.36 3.60
C VAL A 23 5.61 11.64 2.79
N LYS A 24 5.13 12.76 3.36
CA LYS A 24 4.99 14.04 2.63
C LYS A 24 6.34 14.54 2.11
N GLU A 25 7.39 14.34 2.89
CA GLU A 25 8.77 14.75 2.63
C GLU A 25 9.38 14.03 1.43
N GLU A 26 8.90 12.83 1.09
CA GLU A 26 9.36 12.07 -0.09
C GLU A 26 8.78 12.61 -1.41
N GLY A 27 7.77 13.50 -1.34
CA GLY A 27 7.16 14.14 -2.50
C GLY A 27 6.58 13.16 -3.53
N ARG A 28 6.51 13.59 -4.79
CA ARG A 28 5.96 12.77 -5.88
C ARG A 28 6.70 11.45 -6.09
N LEU A 29 8.01 11.44 -5.85
CA LEU A 29 8.82 10.24 -6.00
C LEU A 29 8.44 9.19 -4.94
N GLY A 30 8.23 9.61 -3.68
CA GLY A 30 7.75 8.74 -2.62
C GLY A 30 6.40 8.10 -2.92
N ILE A 31 5.51 8.83 -3.57
CA ILE A 31 4.21 8.29 -4.02
C ILE A 31 4.43 7.17 -5.02
N VAL A 32 5.23 7.40 -6.06
CA VAL A 32 5.51 6.39 -7.10
C VAL A 32 6.19 5.15 -6.49
N VAL A 33 7.19 5.35 -5.63
CA VAL A 33 7.92 4.23 -4.99
C VAL A 33 7.01 3.43 -4.06
N THR A 34 6.18 4.10 -3.26
CA THR A 34 5.22 3.42 -2.38
C THR A 34 4.20 2.63 -3.19
N PHE A 35 3.74 3.19 -4.32
CA PHE A 35 2.82 2.49 -5.22
C PHE A 35 3.46 1.26 -5.87
N LEU A 36 4.70 1.38 -6.35
CA LEU A 36 5.47 0.25 -6.89
C LEU A 36 5.68 -0.85 -5.84
N ALA A 37 6.01 -0.48 -4.60
CA ALA A 37 6.17 -1.44 -3.51
C ALA A 37 4.87 -2.21 -3.20
N VAL A 38 3.74 -1.51 -3.20
CA VAL A 38 2.42 -2.13 -3.03
C VAL A 38 2.08 -3.06 -4.20
N MET A 39 2.38 -2.67 -5.44
CA MET A 39 2.17 -3.53 -6.61
C MET A 39 3.06 -4.78 -6.57
N GLU A 40 4.31 -4.68 -6.10
CA GLU A 40 5.20 -5.84 -5.94
C GLU A 40 4.68 -6.79 -4.85
N LEU A 41 4.23 -6.27 -3.70
CA LEU A 41 3.60 -7.08 -2.65
C LEU A 41 2.33 -7.79 -3.11
N MET A 42 1.52 -7.12 -3.95
CA MET A 42 0.33 -7.72 -4.56
C MET A 42 0.72 -8.83 -5.53
N LYS A 43 1.76 -8.62 -6.36
CA LYS A 43 2.30 -9.62 -7.28
C LYS A 43 2.79 -10.87 -6.55
N ASP A 44 3.41 -10.69 -5.38
CA ASP A 44 3.84 -11.78 -4.49
C ASP A 44 2.69 -12.38 -3.67
N SER A 45 1.44 -11.99 -3.93
CA SER A 45 0.25 -12.51 -3.25
C SER A 45 0.20 -12.25 -1.74
N LEU A 46 0.97 -11.28 -1.23
CA LEU A 46 1.03 -10.96 0.21
C LEU A 46 -0.10 -10.01 0.64
N ILE A 47 -0.62 -9.21 -0.28
CA ILE A 47 -1.69 -8.24 -0.02
C ILE A 47 -2.73 -8.21 -1.14
N GLU A 48 -3.90 -7.67 -0.82
CA GLU A 48 -4.99 -7.38 -1.77
C GLU A 48 -5.19 -5.86 -1.87
N ILE A 49 -5.45 -5.37 -3.08
CA ILE A 49 -5.79 -3.97 -3.34
C ILE A 49 -7.30 -3.86 -3.59
N VAL A 50 -7.95 -2.90 -2.93
CA VAL A 50 -9.37 -2.59 -3.12
C VAL A 50 -9.53 -1.15 -3.62
N GLN A 51 -10.09 -1.01 -4.82
CA GLN A 51 -10.44 0.26 -5.46
C GLN A 51 -11.74 0.07 -6.24
N THR A 52 -12.79 0.82 -5.90
CA THR A 52 -14.14 0.63 -6.48
C THR A 52 -14.32 1.36 -7.81
N ASP A 53 -13.70 2.52 -7.95
CA ASP A 53 -13.87 3.42 -9.08
C ASP A 53 -12.50 3.83 -9.65
N PRO A 54 -12.37 4.09 -10.96
CA PRO A 54 -11.13 4.61 -11.54
C PRO A 54 -10.67 5.87 -10.82
N PHE A 55 -9.40 5.88 -10.38
CA PHE A 55 -8.80 6.97 -9.59
C PHE A 55 -9.48 7.23 -8.23
N GLY A 56 -10.38 6.35 -7.80
CA GLY A 56 -10.97 6.37 -6.47
C GLY A 56 -9.96 5.98 -5.39
N PRO A 57 -10.35 6.08 -4.10
CA PRO A 57 -9.48 5.74 -2.98
C PRO A 57 -8.96 4.30 -3.05
N ILE A 58 -7.67 4.13 -2.73
CA ILE A 58 -7.00 2.82 -2.74
C ILE A 58 -6.84 2.35 -1.29
N HIS A 59 -7.37 1.17 -1.01
CA HIS A 59 -7.22 0.49 0.28
C HIS A 59 -6.45 -0.81 0.11
N LEU A 60 -5.66 -1.15 1.12
CA LEU A 60 -4.83 -2.34 1.16
C LEU A 60 -5.31 -3.26 2.28
N LYS A 61 -5.25 -4.56 2.04
CA LYS A 61 -5.64 -5.59 3.00
C LYS A 61 -4.60 -6.71 2.99
N SER A 62 -4.25 -7.23 4.17
CA SER A 62 -3.37 -8.40 4.28
C SER A 62 -4.05 -9.62 3.69
N ARG A 63 -3.29 -10.42 2.94
CA ARG A 63 -3.75 -11.76 2.54
C ARG A 63 -3.38 -12.73 3.66
N SER A 64 -4.39 -13.19 4.40
CA SER A 64 -4.28 -14.23 5.43
C SER A 64 -4.28 -15.62 4.82
#